data_AF-A0A250JKW0-F1
#
_entry.id   AF-A0A250JKW0-F1
#
_cell.length_a   1.000
_cell.length_b   1.000
_cell.length_c   1.000
_cell.angle_alpha   90.00
_cell.angle_beta   90.00
_cell.angle_gamma   90.00
#
_symmetry.space_group_name_H-M   'P 1'
#
loop_
_entity.id
_entity.type
_entity.pdbx_description
1 polymer ?
#
loop_
_entity_poly.entity_id
_entity_poly.type
_entity_poly.pdbx_seq_one_letter_code
_entity_poly.pdbx_strand_id
1 'polypeptide(L)'
;MASSDTHLAWDPKTLNHTDRPSGFGCLWRHTITDNGGWSAHPCNHMSNCYKVSLNERSALYNKDHQAIARRMKLVQEDFGLSGKAKKRIWKRFPVSDNSKRKLTLSDFFDRARQSLYWLRRGPEGWHIGVKHLDPVPNQALKKGNRPQFQPRQNQTQGGHGAFYPYEHNYHHLIPVGAVEEWVIGKGGSGSPARSDQVVKLILISRWNIHNEKNMVLLPQQEFEALIVGLPAHCPWGVPAHAAYQTSLKDRLRELRGVIDRAVIEKQHPRDLKAAILEELNELSESLLEQVKQMRAGVQLGAVDV
;
A
#
# COMPACT_ATOMS: atom_id res chain seq x y z
N MET A 1 40.96 -29.01 -3.90
CA MET A 1 40.32 -27.92 -3.15
C MET A 1 39.46 -27.15 -4.13
N ALA A 2 38.13 -27.33 -4.10
CA ALA A 2 37.21 -26.64 -4.98
C ALA A 2 36.87 -25.28 -4.36
N SER A 3 37.23 -24.18 -5.03
CA SER A 3 36.77 -22.84 -4.67
C SER A 3 35.24 -22.80 -4.83
N SER A 4 34.54 -22.48 -3.75
CA SER A 4 33.07 -22.36 -3.71
C SER A 4 32.61 -20.92 -3.99
N ASP A 5 33.23 -20.25 -4.97
CA ASP A 5 32.83 -18.92 -5.46
C ASP A 5 31.54 -18.92 -6.30
N THR A 6 30.62 -19.87 -6.05
CA THR A 6 29.30 -19.89 -6.69
C THR A 6 28.32 -18.85 -6.12
N HIS A 7 28.76 -18.03 -5.16
CA HIS A 7 27.96 -16.95 -4.55
C HIS A 7 27.90 -15.64 -5.37
N LEU A 8 28.60 -15.56 -6.52
CA LEU A 8 28.78 -14.31 -7.28
C LEU A 8 28.05 -14.27 -8.64
N ALA A 9 27.44 -15.37 -9.08
CA ALA A 9 26.65 -15.37 -10.31
C ALA A 9 25.30 -14.70 -10.05
N TRP A 10 25.26 -13.36 -10.12
CA TRP A 10 24.04 -12.58 -9.99
C TRP A 10 23.50 -12.17 -11.35
N ASP A 11 22.31 -12.67 -11.68
CA ASP A 11 21.47 -12.14 -12.76
C ASP A 11 20.20 -11.51 -12.14
N PRO A 12 20.03 -10.17 -12.23
CA PRO A 12 18.89 -9.46 -11.69
C PRO A 12 17.54 -9.88 -12.28
N LYS A 13 17.50 -10.52 -13.46
CA LYS A 13 16.27 -10.98 -14.10
C LYS A 13 15.84 -12.39 -13.66
N THR A 14 16.78 -13.33 -13.50
CA THR A 14 16.48 -14.73 -13.13
C THR A 14 16.48 -14.98 -11.62
N LEU A 15 17.25 -14.21 -10.83
CA LEU A 15 17.28 -14.36 -9.37
C LEU A 15 16.17 -13.61 -8.63
N ASN A 16 15.32 -12.93 -9.39
CA ASN A 16 14.09 -12.26 -8.92
C ASN A 16 12.87 -13.20 -8.88
N HIS A 17 13.11 -14.51 -8.69
CA HIS A 17 12.11 -15.58 -8.58
C HIS A 17 11.48 -16.05 -9.89
N THR A 18 12.22 -16.78 -10.73
CA THR A 18 11.55 -17.74 -11.63
C THR A 18 11.33 -19.09 -10.95
N ASP A 19 12.29 -19.58 -10.14
CA ASP A 19 12.28 -21.02 -9.79
C ASP A 19 12.40 -21.35 -8.29
N ARG A 20 12.56 -20.35 -7.40
CA ARG A 20 12.67 -20.57 -5.94
C ARG A 20 11.93 -19.48 -5.14
N PRO A 21 10.78 -19.81 -4.51
CA PRO A 21 10.00 -18.86 -3.70
C PRO A 21 10.65 -18.55 -2.34
N SER A 22 11.71 -19.25 -1.94
CA SER A 22 12.39 -19.08 -0.66
C SER A 22 13.88 -18.79 -0.87
N GLY A 23 14.32 -17.58 -0.52
CA GLY A 23 15.77 -17.33 -0.41
C GLY A 23 16.18 -15.87 -0.39
N PHE A 24 15.50 -15.03 -1.18
CA PHE A 24 15.86 -13.62 -1.39
C PHE A 24 14.63 -12.70 -1.25
N GLY A 25 14.89 -11.43 -0.95
CA GLY A 25 13.91 -10.36 -0.89
C GLY A 25 13.41 -9.94 -2.27
N CYS A 26 12.47 -8.99 -2.31
CA CYS A 26 11.94 -8.41 -3.54
C CYS A 26 11.82 -6.89 -3.39
N LEU A 27 12.14 -6.14 -4.45
CA LEU A 27 12.15 -4.67 -4.46
C LEU A 27 11.18 -4.06 -5.49
N TRP A 28 10.62 -4.87 -6.38
CA TRP A 28 9.89 -4.39 -7.55
C TRP A 28 8.47 -4.91 -7.58
N ARG A 29 7.56 -4.07 -8.05
CA ARG A 29 6.15 -4.46 -8.23
C ARG A 29 6.03 -5.45 -9.38
N HIS A 30 5.40 -6.58 -9.12
CA HIS A 30 5.08 -7.57 -10.15
C HIS A 30 3.61 -7.44 -10.54
N THR A 31 3.32 -7.32 -11.83
CA THR A 31 1.97 -7.44 -12.38
C THR A 31 1.62 -8.90 -12.62
N ILE A 32 0.42 -9.31 -12.22
CA ILE A 32 -0.10 -10.63 -12.58
C ILE A 32 -0.58 -10.55 -14.03
N THR A 33 0.17 -11.14 -14.94
CA THR A 33 -0.14 -11.16 -16.37
C THR A 33 -0.64 -12.53 -16.85
N ASP A 34 -0.57 -13.54 -15.99
CA ASP A 34 -0.99 -14.91 -16.28
C ASP A 34 -2.30 -15.27 -15.56
N ASN A 35 -2.79 -16.48 -15.83
CA ASN A 35 -3.95 -17.06 -15.13
C ASN A 35 -3.53 -17.79 -13.83
N GLY A 36 -2.30 -17.59 -13.36
CA GLY A 36 -1.75 -18.21 -12.17
C GLY A 36 -2.39 -17.66 -10.90
N GLY A 37 -2.70 -18.56 -9.96
CA GLY A 37 -3.23 -18.28 -8.61
C GLY A 37 -2.31 -17.37 -7.77
N TRP A 38 -2.81 -16.84 -6.65
CA TRP A 38 -1.95 -16.12 -5.68
C TRP A 38 -0.74 -16.93 -5.20
N SER A 39 -0.85 -18.27 -5.19
CA SER A 39 0.26 -19.18 -4.87
C SER A 39 1.40 -19.11 -5.88
N ALA A 40 1.12 -18.79 -7.14
CA ALA A 40 2.13 -18.56 -8.18
C ALA A 40 2.76 -17.16 -8.09
N HIS A 41 2.18 -16.26 -7.28
CA HIS A 41 2.60 -14.85 -7.14
C HIS A 41 2.84 -14.45 -5.67
N PRO A 42 3.77 -15.12 -4.96
CA PRO A 42 3.99 -14.88 -3.52
C PRO A 42 4.48 -13.46 -3.18
N CYS A 43 5.03 -12.74 -4.15
CA CYS A 43 5.49 -11.35 -3.99
C CYS A 43 4.41 -10.31 -4.37
N ASN A 44 3.16 -10.72 -4.62
CA ASN A 44 2.12 -9.75 -4.96
C ASN A 44 1.76 -8.87 -3.75
N HIS A 45 2.13 -7.60 -3.82
CA HIS A 45 1.90 -6.62 -2.75
C HIS A 45 0.44 -6.50 -2.31
N MET A 46 -0.52 -6.56 -3.24
CA MET A 46 -1.94 -6.45 -2.89
C MET A 46 -2.42 -7.67 -2.10
N SER A 47 -2.01 -8.87 -2.53
CA SER A 47 -2.29 -10.12 -1.82
C SER A 47 -1.67 -10.12 -0.42
N ASN A 48 -0.40 -9.72 -0.31
CA ASN A 48 0.30 -9.68 0.98
C ASN A 48 -0.31 -8.64 1.92
N CYS A 49 -0.60 -7.44 1.42
CA CYS A 49 -1.27 -6.39 2.18
C CYS A 49 -2.66 -6.84 2.66
N TYR A 50 -3.43 -7.53 1.81
CA TYR A 50 -4.73 -8.07 2.20
C TYR A 50 -4.59 -9.12 3.30
N LYS A 51 -3.64 -10.05 3.18
CA LYS A 51 -3.38 -11.10 4.20
C LYS A 51 -3.00 -10.52 5.55
N VAL A 52 -2.02 -9.60 5.61
CA VAL A 52 -1.63 -8.96 6.88
C VAL A 52 -2.77 -8.12 7.45
N SER A 53 -3.52 -7.42 6.59
CA SER A 53 -4.65 -6.62 7.03
C SER A 53 -5.77 -7.47 7.64
N LEU A 54 -5.96 -8.69 7.12
CA LEU A 54 -6.94 -9.64 7.65
C LEU A 54 -6.46 -10.33 8.93
N ASN A 55 -5.20 -10.77 8.98
CA ASN A 55 -4.71 -11.65 10.04
C ASN A 55 -4.21 -10.89 11.26
N GLU A 56 -3.50 -9.78 11.05
CA GLU A 56 -2.76 -9.09 12.12
C GLU A 56 -3.33 -7.70 12.41
N ARG A 57 -3.99 -7.08 11.43
CA ARG A 57 -4.42 -5.67 11.52
C ARG A 57 -5.92 -5.50 11.34
N SER A 58 -6.70 -6.57 11.49
CA SER A 58 -8.15 -6.54 11.30
C SER A 58 -8.83 -5.53 12.22
N ALA A 59 -8.34 -5.36 13.46
CA ALA A 59 -8.85 -4.35 14.39
C ALA A 59 -8.74 -2.91 13.86
N LEU A 60 -7.80 -2.62 12.95
CA LEU A 60 -7.69 -1.31 12.30
C LEU A 60 -8.85 -1.07 11.32
N TYR A 61 -9.35 -2.13 10.68
CA TYR A 61 -10.34 -2.08 9.60
C TYR A 61 -11.71 -2.64 9.98
N ASN A 62 -11.87 -3.27 11.15
CA ASN A 62 -13.12 -3.89 11.57
C ASN A 62 -13.69 -3.12 12.76
N LYS A 63 -14.02 -1.85 12.50
CA LYS A 63 -14.67 -0.94 13.48
C LYS A 63 -16.17 -0.87 13.20
N ASP A 64 -16.93 -0.32 14.14
CA ASP A 64 -18.33 0.05 13.89
C ASP A 64 -18.38 1.33 13.05
N HIS A 65 -18.12 1.17 11.75
CA HIS A 65 -18.08 2.26 10.79
C HIS A 65 -19.43 2.96 10.63
N GLN A 66 -20.55 2.25 10.84
CA GLN A 66 -21.89 2.85 10.78
C GLN A 66 -22.05 3.85 11.94
N ALA A 67 -21.74 3.43 13.16
CA ALA A 67 -21.80 4.31 14.33
C ALA A 67 -20.85 5.50 14.18
N ILE A 68 -19.64 5.28 13.65
CA ILE A 68 -18.67 6.36 13.39
C ILE A 68 -19.25 7.36 12.37
N ALA A 69 -19.76 6.90 11.24
CA ALA A 69 -20.32 7.76 10.20
C ALA A 69 -21.53 8.57 10.72
N ARG A 70 -22.42 7.94 11.48
CA ARG A 70 -23.57 8.60 12.11
C ARG A 70 -23.14 9.64 13.14
N ARG A 71 -22.22 9.30 14.06
CA ARG A 71 -21.68 10.21 15.07
C ARG A 71 -21.03 11.45 14.45
N MET A 72 -20.29 11.26 13.35
CA MET A 72 -19.66 12.37 12.62
C MET A 72 -20.66 13.23 11.83
N LYS A 73 -21.95 12.82 11.79
CA LYS A 73 -23.02 13.40 10.97
C LYS A 73 -22.64 13.40 9.49
N LEU A 74 -22.03 12.32 9.03
CA LEU A 74 -21.63 12.14 7.63
C LEU A 74 -22.76 11.52 6.79
N VAL A 75 -23.61 10.73 7.44
CA VAL A 75 -24.76 10.07 6.82
C VAL A 75 -26.07 10.53 7.46
N GLN A 76 -27.15 10.40 6.70
CA GLN A 76 -28.54 10.43 7.16
C GLN A 76 -28.97 9.01 7.61
N GLU A 77 -30.20 8.86 8.10
CA GLU A 77 -30.72 7.56 8.57
C GLU A 77 -30.74 6.49 7.47
N ASP A 78 -31.01 6.91 6.23
CA ASP A 78 -31.02 6.09 5.01
C ASP A 78 -29.61 5.86 4.41
N PHE A 79 -28.56 6.27 5.13
CA PHE A 79 -27.17 6.31 4.65
C PHE A 79 -26.90 7.24 3.47
N GLY A 80 -27.84 8.13 3.13
CA GLY A 80 -27.62 9.25 2.22
C GLY A 80 -26.62 10.25 2.78
N LEU A 81 -25.94 11.00 1.90
CA LEU A 81 -25.01 12.04 2.32
C LEU A 81 -25.74 13.15 3.09
N SER A 82 -25.31 13.41 4.32
CA SER A 82 -25.86 14.51 5.12
C SER A 82 -25.52 15.88 4.54
N GLY A 83 -26.22 16.94 4.97
CA GLY A 83 -25.86 18.32 4.61
C GLY A 83 -24.44 18.69 5.04
N LYS A 84 -23.96 18.16 6.18
CA LYS A 84 -22.60 18.37 6.68
C LYS A 84 -21.57 17.67 5.78
N ALA A 85 -21.84 16.44 5.35
CA ALA A 85 -21.00 15.73 4.39
C ALA A 85 -20.93 16.47 3.06
N LYS A 86 -22.07 16.91 2.53
CA LYS A 86 -22.11 17.69 1.29
C LYS A 86 -21.31 18.98 1.40
N LYS A 87 -21.51 19.74 2.48
CA LYS A 87 -20.75 20.97 2.74
C LYS A 87 -19.24 20.71 2.85
N ARG A 88 -18.83 19.56 3.39
CA ARG A 88 -17.42 19.17 3.48
C ARG A 88 -16.82 18.92 2.10
N ILE A 89 -17.51 18.16 1.24
CA ILE A 89 -17.11 17.93 -0.15
C ILE A 89 -17.00 19.27 -0.89
N TRP A 90 -18.04 20.11 -0.80
CA TRP A 90 -18.04 21.45 -1.41
C TRP A 90 -16.88 22.34 -0.96
N LYS A 91 -16.58 22.40 0.34
CA LYS A 91 -15.50 23.25 0.87
C LYS A 91 -14.11 22.77 0.46
N ARG A 92 -13.93 21.46 0.32
CA ARG A 92 -12.64 20.84 -0.01
C ARG A 92 -12.43 20.70 -1.50
N PHE A 93 -13.49 20.73 -2.30
CA PHE A 93 -13.39 20.87 -3.74
C PHE A 93 -12.74 22.22 -4.06
N PRO A 94 -11.49 22.25 -4.53
CA PRO A 94 -10.78 23.51 -4.70
C PRO A 94 -11.49 24.36 -5.76
N VAL A 95 -11.67 25.65 -5.50
CA VAL A 95 -12.37 26.60 -6.39
C VAL A 95 -11.48 27.02 -7.58
N SER A 96 -10.19 26.67 -7.60
CA SER A 96 -9.27 27.19 -8.62
C SER A 96 -9.33 26.41 -9.94
N ASP A 97 -9.81 27.12 -10.96
CA ASP A 97 -9.55 26.93 -12.39
C ASP A 97 -8.07 26.64 -12.67
N ASN A 98 -7.82 25.50 -13.33
CA ASN A 98 -6.80 25.28 -14.38
C ASN A 98 -6.67 23.77 -14.68
N SER A 99 -7.58 23.32 -15.55
CA SER A 99 -7.37 22.42 -16.71
C SER A 99 -6.66 21.05 -16.60
N LYS A 100 -6.42 20.45 -15.43
CA LYS A 100 -5.89 19.05 -15.35
C LYS A 100 -6.62 18.08 -14.40
N ARG A 101 -7.84 18.38 -13.96
CA ARG A 101 -8.57 17.48 -13.05
C ARG A 101 -9.12 16.28 -13.80
N LYS A 102 -8.84 15.07 -13.29
CA LYS A 102 -9.47 13.83 -13.77
C LYS A 102 -10.89 13.63 -13.24
N LEU A 103 -11.27 14.32 -12.16
CA LEU A 103 -12.54 14.12 -11.44
C LEU A 103 -13.29 15.45 -11.23
N THR A 104 -14.59 15.42 -11.43
CA THR A 104 -15.57 16.49 -11.22
C THR A 104 -16.11 16.48 -9.79
N LEU A 105 -16.81 17.54 -9.39
CA LEU A 105 -17.52 17.58 -8.11
C LEU A 105 -18.56 16.46 -7.98
N SER A 106 -19.27 16.14 -9.08
CA SER A 106 -20.23 15.04 -9.11
C SER A 106 -19.54 13.70 -8.83
N ASP A 107 -18.37 13.46 -9.43
CA ASP A 107 -17.62 12.22 -9.21
C ASP A 107 -17.29 12.01 -7.73
N PHE A 108 -16.97 13.07 -6.99
CA PHE A 108 -16.73 12.96 -5.54
C PHE A 108 -18.00 12.65 -4.75
N PHE A 109 -19.13 13.26 -5.12
CA PHE A 109 -20.41 12.90 -4.54
C PHE A 109 -20.77 11.45 -4.82
N ASP A 110 -20.55 10.98 -6.03
CA ASP A 110 -20.89 9.63 -6.46
C ASP A 110 -20.00 8.58 -5.79
N ARG A 111 -18.69 8.82 -5.71
CA ARG A 111 -17.76 7.97 -4.95
C ARG A 111 -18.16 7.85 -3.47
N ALA A 112 -18.47 8.99 -2.83
CA ALA A 112 -18.88 8.98 -1.42
C ALA A 112 -20.24 8.28 -1.23
N ARG A 113 -21.20 8.43 -2.15
CA ARG A 113 -22.47 7.69 -2.10
C ARG A 113 -22.25 6.19 -2.30
N GLN A 114 -21.38 5.79 -3.23
CA GLN A 114 -21.08 4.39 -3.52
C GLN A 114 -20.46 3.69 -2.32
N SER A 115 -19.49 4.31 -1.64
CA SER A 115 -18.89 3.71 -0.43
C SER A 115 -19.91 3.60 0.71
N LEU A 116 -20.71 4.65 0.92
CA LEU A 116 -21.77 4.67 1.94
C LEU A 116 -22.89 3.67 1.67
N TYR A 117 -23.19 3.42 0.41
CA TYR A 117 -24.13 2.38 0.01
C TYR A 117 -23.71 1.02 0.58
N TRP A 118 -22.42 0.69 0.59
CA TRP A 118 -21.93 -0.56 1.18
C TRP A 118 -22.00 -0.53 2.70
N LEU A 119 -21.73 0.63 3.28
CA LEU A 119 -21.82 0.82 4.72
C LEU A 119 -23.24 0.55 5.25
N ARG A 120 -24.29 0.82 4.47
CA ARG A 120 -25.69 0.58 4.88
C ARG A 120 -26.05 -0.89 5.11
N ARG A 121 -25.24 -1.84 4.63
CA ARG A 121 -25.54 -3.28 4.67
C ARG A 121 -25.37 -3.92 6.05
N GLY A 122 -24.74 -3.22 6.99
CA GLY A 122 -24.52 -3.68 8.36
C GLY A 122 -23.26 -3.04 8.96
N PRO A 123 -23.01 -3.18 10.27
CA PRO A 123 -21.76 -2.77 10.90
C PRO A 123 -20.53 -3.39 10.21
N GLU A 124 -20.69 -4.56 9.61
CA GLU A 124 -19.69 -5.32 8.87
C GLU A 124 -19.56 -4.94 7.38
N GLY A 125 -20.36 -3.99 6.90
CA GLY A 125 -20.39 -3.57 5.49
C GLY A 125 -19.04 -3.12 4.93
N TRP A 126 -18.12 -2.71 5.81
CA TRP A 126 -16.74 -2.31 5.52
C TRP A 126 -15.68 -3.16 6.24
N HIS A 127 -16.03 -4.31 6.80
CA HIS A 127 -15.07 -5.19 7.48
C HIS A 127 -14.26 -6.02 6.51
N ILE A 128 -12.94 -6.04 6.70
CA ILE A 128 -12.05 -6.88 5.90
C ILE A 128 -12.38 -8.37 6.04
N GLY A 129 -12.42 -9.07 4.91
CA GLY A 129 -12.67 -10.52 4.88
C GLY A 129 -14.15 -10.93 4.86
N VAL A 130 -15.08 -10.00 5.10
CA VAL A 130 -16.52 -10.31 5.12
C VAL A 130 -17.06 -10.59 3.72
N LYS A 131 -17.95 -11.57 3.61
CA LYS A 131 -18.68 -11.90 2.38
C LYS A 131 -20.14 -11.50 2.56
N HIS A 132 -20.69 -10.74 1.62
CA HIS A 132 -22.13 -10.48 1.56
C HIS A 132 -22.77 -11.37 0.50
N LEU A 133 -23.86 -12.05 0.85
CA LEU A 133 -24.54 -13.04 0.01
C LEU A 133 -25.46 -12.41 -1.07
N ASP A 134 -25.85 -11.14 -0.92
CA ASP A 134 -26.82 -10.50 -1.81
C ASP A 134 -26.22 -9.83 -3.05
N PRO A 135 -26.83 -10.01 -4.24
CA PRO A 135 -26.36 -9.40 -5.48
C PRO A 135 -26.35 -7.87 -5.43
N VAL A 136 -25.36 -7.30 -6.11
CA VAL A 136 -25.20 -5.87 -6.33
C VAL A 136 -26.32 -5.38 -7.26
N PRO A 137 -27.07 -4.30 -6.97
CA PRO A 137 -27.98 -3.72 -7.95
C PRO A 137 -27.16 -3.22 -9.15
N ASN A 138 -27.47 -3.76 -10.34
CA ASN A 138 -26.98 -3.30 -11.65
C ASN A 138 -25.46 -3.35 -11.92
N GLN A 139 -24.70 -4.16 -11.20
CA GLN A 139 -23.36 -4.54 -11.66
C GLN A 139 -23.33 -6.02 -12.02
N ALA A 140 -22.97 -6.31 -13.26
CA ALA A 140 -22.49 -7.61 -13.73
C ALA A 140 -21.14 -8.00 -13.07
N LEU A 141 -20.93 -7.68 -11.79
CA LEU A 141 -19.88 -8.25 -10.97
C LEU A 141 -20.29 -9.68 -10.63
N LYS A 142 -20.02 -10.58 -11.58
CA LYS A 142 -20.03 -12.02 -11.33
C LYS A 142 -19.28 -12.32 -10.02
N LYS A 143 -19.93 -13.10 -9.14
CA LYS A 143 -19.47 -13.73 -7.87
C LYS A 143 -19.73 -12.96 -6.57
N GLY A 144 -20.99 -13.01 -6.09
CA GLY A 144 -21.41 -12.63 -4.72
C GLY A 144 -20.91 -13.54 -3.60
N ASN A 145 -19.66 -14.02 -3.69
CA ASN A 145 -19.04 -14.89 -2.67
C ASN A 145 -17.57 -14.51 -2.40
N ARG A 146 -17.14 -13.33 -2.86
CA ARG A 146 -15.78 -12.83 -2.66
C ARG A 146 -15.71 -11.97 -1.39
N PRO A 147 -14.69 -12.16 -0.53
CA PRO A 147 -14.46 -11.28 0.60
C PRO A 147 -14.24 -9.82 0.20
N GLN A 148 -14.72 -8.89 1.03
CA GLN A 148 -14.38 -7.47 0.96
C GLN A 148 -12.86 -7.26 0.99
N PHE A 149 -12.39 -6.24 0.27
CA PHE A 149 -10.97 -5.89 0.10
C PHE A 149 -10.07 -6.99 -0.49
N GLN A 150 -10.63 -8.14 -0.89
CA GLN A 150 -9.83 -9.13 -1.59
C GLN A 150 -9.39 -8.54 -2.94
N PRO A 151 -8.07 -8.52 -3.22
CA PRO A 151 -7.57 -7.96 -4.46
C PRO A 151 -8.07 -8.75 -5.66
N ARG A 152 -8.22 -8.06 -6.79
CA ARG A 152 -8.52 -8.70 -8.06
C ARG A 152 -7.26 -9.39 -8.55
N GLN A 153 -7.37 -10.67 -8.88
CA GLN A 153 -6.25 -11.43 -9.40
C GLN A 153 -6.20 -11.31 -10.93
N ASN A 154 -7.33 -11.55 -11.59
CA ASN A 154 -7.55 -11.31 -13.01
C ASN A 154 -9.04 -11.07 -13.28
N GLN A 155 -9.48 -11.08 -14.54
CA GLN A 155 -10.88 -10.83 -14.89
C GLN A 155 -11.85 -11.92 -14.40
N THR A 156 -11.37 -13.14 -14.14
CA THR A 156 -12.19 -14.33 -13.82
C THR A 156 -11.97 -14.86 -12.39
N GLN A 157 -10.83 -14.55 -11.78
CA GLN A 157 -10.35 -15.02 -10.48
C GLN A 157 -10.02 -13.84 -9.53
N GLY A 158 -10.02 -14.11 -8.23
CA GLY A 158 -9.80 -13.11 -7.18
C GLY A 158 -11.04 -12.33 -6.75
N GLY A 159 -10.82 -11.27 -5.98
CA GLY A 159 -11.86 -10.44 -5.39
C GLY A 159 -12.23 -9.21 -6.22
N HIS A 160 -12.91 -8.27 -5.58
CA HIS A 160 -13.44 -7.09 -6.26
C HIS A 160 -12.34 -6.12 -6.70
N GLY A 161 -11.20 -6.09 -6.01
CA GLY A 161 -10.09 -5.16 -6.28
C GLY A 161 -10.16 -3.89 -5.43
N ALA A 162 -9.33 -2.90 -5.80
CA ALA A 162 -9.04 -1.69 -5.03
C ALA A 162 -10.17 -0.64 -4.96
N PHE A 163 -11.43 -1.06 -5.16
CA PHE A 163 -12.61 -0.18 -5.21
C PHE A 163 -13.78 -0.65 -4.36
N TYR A 164 -13.64 -1.80 -3.68
CA TYR A 164 -14.72 -2.42 -2.93
C TYR A 164 -14.27 -2.84 -1.53
N PRO A 165 -15.05 -2.55 -0.49
CA PRO A 165 -16.35 -1.85 -0.49
C PRO A 165 -16.23 -0.34 -0.72
N TYR A 166 -15.01 0.18 -0.71
CA TYR A 166 -14.71 1.55 -1.12
C TYR A 166 -13.34 1.61 -1.80
N GLU A 167 -13.00 2.74 -2.41
CA GLU A 167 -11.72 2.96 -3.06
C GLU A 167 -10.57 3.02 -2.05
N HIS A 168 -9.59 2.13 -2.22
CA HIS A 168 -8.48 1.96 -1.29
C HIS A 168 -7.19 1.62 -2.03
N ASN A 169 -6.07 1.68 -1.31
CA ASN A 169 -4.76 1.35 -1.82
C ASN A 169 -4.07 0.33 -0.91
N TYR A 170 -3.46 -0.69 -1.50
CA TYR A 170 -2.52 -1.57 -0.82
C TYR A 170 -1.16 -0.88 -0.85
N HIS A 171 -0.94 -0.04 0.16
CA HIS A 171 0.08 0.98 0.18
C HIS A 171 1.39 0.48 0.79
N HIS A 172 2.51 0.97 0.26
CA HIS A 172 3.86 0.72 0.77
C HIS A 172 4.24 1.81 1.77
N LEU A 173 4.52 1.46 3.03
CA LEU A 173 4.96 2.42 4.05
C LEU A 173 6.31 3.04 3.68
N ILE A 174 7.28 2.24 3.27
CA ILE A 174 8.48 2.66 2.56
C ILE A 174 8.19 2.51 1.06
N PRO A 175 7.92 3.60 0.32
CA PRO A 175 7.55 3.51 -1.09
C PRO A 175 8.73 3.04 -1.94
N VAL A 176 8.45 2.24 -2.97
CA VAL A 176 9.45 1.79 -3.96
C VAL A 176 10.25 2.97 -4.51
N GLY A 177 9.57 4.05 -4.89
CA GLY A 177 10.22 5.25 -5.41
C GLY A 177 11.18 5.92 -4.41
N ALA A 178 10.92 5.82 -3.10
CA ALA A 178 11.82 6.36 -2.08
C ALA A 178 13.10 5.51 -1.96
N VAL A 179 12.97 4.18 -2.02
CA VAL A 179 14.12 3.27 -2.02
C VAL A 179 14.95 3.45 -3.29
N GLU A 180 14.30 3.53 -4.44
CA GLU A 180 14.97 3.79 -5.72
C GLU A 180 15.71 5.13 -5.70
N GLU A 181 15.13 6.16 -5.09
CA GLU A 181 15.71 7.49 -5.10
C GLU A 181 16.83 7.67 -4.07
N TRP A 182 16.64 7.19 -2.84
CA TRP A 182 17.51 7.53 -1.71
C TRP A 182 18.44 6.40 -1.26
N VAL A 183 18.15 5.16 -1.66
CA VAL A 183 18.96 4.00 -1.31
C VAL A 183 19.70 3.45 -2.53
N ILE A 184 19.00 3.14 -3.60
CA ILE A 184 19.58 2.45 -4.77
C ILE A 184 20.23 3.45 -5.74
N GLY A 185 19.57 4.57 -5.98
CA GLY A 185 19.89 5.58 -6.97
C GLY A 185 19.09 5.43 -8.28
N LYS A 186 18.73 6.56 -8.90
CA LYS A 186 17.89 6.63 -10.11
C LYS A 186 18.74 6.33 -11.36
N GLY A 187 18.62 5.12 -11.90
CA GLY A 187 19.27 4.73 -13.15
C GLY A 187 18.92 3.30 -13.58
N GLY A 188 19.20 2.95 -14.83
CA GLY A 188 19.15 1.55 -15.28
C GLY A 188 20.27 0.70 -14.69
N SER A 189 20.19 -0.63 -14.82
CA SER A 189 21.28 -1.51 -14.41
C SER A 189 22.58 -1.14 -15.11
N GLY A 190 23.69 -1.09 -14.35
CA GLY A 190 24.99 -0.66 -14.87
C GLY A 190 25.16 0.86 -15.03
N SER A 191 24.14 1.67 -14.70
CA SER A 191 24.29 3.12 -14.65
C SER A 191 25.13 3.55 -13.44
N PRO A 192 26.05 4.52 -13.56
CA PRO A 192 26.76 5.09 -12.41
C PRO A 192 25.83 5.71 -11.36
N ALA A 193 24.61 6.09 -11.75
CA ALA A 193 23.60 6.65 -10.86
C ALA A 193 22.84 5.58 -10.05
N ARG A 194 23.09 4.28 -10.28
CA ARG A 194 22.47 3.15 -9.59
C ARG A 194 23.55 2.22 -9.03
N SER A 195 23.39 1.77 -7.78
CA SER A 195 24.28 0.76 -7.21
C SER A 195 23.67 -0.64 -7.27
N ASP A 196 24.07 -1.42 -8.26
CA ASP A 196 23.69 -2.85 -8.40
C ASP A 196 24.16 -3.67 -7.18
N GLN A 197 25.27 -3.27 -6.56
CA GLN A 197 25.77 -3.89 -5.33
C GLN A 197 24.83 -3.65 -4.14
N VAL A 198 24.32 -2.43 -3.97
CA VAL A 198 23.34 -2.11 -2.92
C VAL A 198 22.04 -2.91 -3.13
N VAL A 199 21.58 -3.00 -4.38
CA VAL A 199 20.41 -3.83 -4.73
C VAL A 199 20.64 -5.28 -4.32
N LYS A 200 21.79 -5.87 -4.65
CA LYS A 200 22.15 -7.23 -4.22
C LYS A 200 22.08 -7.35 -2.70
N LEU A 201 22.72 -6.44 -1.96
CA LEU A 201 22.79 -6.46 -0.50
C LEU A 201 21.40 -6.42 0.15
N ILE A 202 20.50 -5.58 -0.37
CA ILE A 202 19.12 -5.54 0.12
C ILE A 202 18.38 -6.84 -0.21
N LEU A 203 18.49 -7.38 -1.43
CA LEU A 203 17.83 -8.64 -1.79
C LEU A 203 18.35 -9.83 -0.95
N ILE A 204 19.66 -9.91 -0.72
CA ILE A 204 20.25 -10.98 0.10
C ILE A 204 19.98 -10.80 1.60
N SER A 205 19.63 -9.60 2.07
CA SER A 205 19.13 -9.35 3.43
C SER A 205 17.77 -10.01 3.67
N ARG A 206 17.09 -10.43 2.59
CA ARG A 206 15.72 -10.96 2.59
C ARG A 206 14.66 -9.93 2.96
N TRP A 207 15.02 -8.65 3.09
CA TRP A 207 14.02 -7.60 3.16
C TRP A 207 13.21 -7.58 1.87
N ASN A 208 11.89 -7.62 2.00
CA ASN A 208 10.96 -7.62 0.89
C ASN A 208 10.08 -6.39 1.00
N ILE A 209 10.08 -5.54 -0.01
CA ILE A 209 9.26 -4.32 -0.01
C ILE A 209 7.75 -4.65 0.04
N HIS A 210 7.37 -5.87 -0.33
CA HIS A 210 6.01 -6.43 -0.27
C HIS A 210 5.73 -7.24 1.01
N ASN A 211 6.65 -7.19 1.99
CA ASN A 211 6.50 -7.82 3.30
C ASN A 211 5.34 -7.19 4.08
N GLU A 212 4.66 -8.00 4.88
CA GLU A 212 3.57 -7.62 5.79
C GLU A 212 3.88 -6.36 6.62
N LYS A 213 5.10 -6.21 7.14
CA LYS A 213 5.57 -5.05 7.91
C LYS A 213 5.50 -3.75 7.11
N ASN A 214 5.83 -3.78 5.82
CA ASN A 214 5.91 -2.59 4.96
C ASN A 214 4.62 -2.28 4.18
N MET A 215 3.55 -3.05 4.37
CA MET A 215 2.28 -2.85 3.66
C MET A 215 1.21 -2.28 4.58
N VAL A 216 0.35 -1.37 4.12
CA VAL A 216 -0.84 -0.92 4.87
C VAL A 216 -1.99 -0.64 3.90
N LEU A 217 -3.22 -0.93 4.32
CA LEU A 217 -4.40 -0.63 3.52
C LEU A 217 -4.87 0.80 3.84
N LEU A 218 -4.80 1.70 2.86
CA LEU A 218 -5.23 3.09 3.05
C LEU A 218 -6.48 3.38 2.23
N PRO A 219 -7.50 4.03 2.81
CA PRO A 219 -8.59 4.59 2.02
C PRO A 219 -8.06 5.62 1.02
N GLN A 220 -8.60 5.63 -0.19
CA GLN A 220 -8.15 6.55 -1.23
C GLN A 220 -8.72 7.97 -1.01
N GLN A 221 -9.94 8.06 -0.48
CA GLN A 221 -10.71 9.29 -0.37
C GLN A 221 -10.87 9.73 1.10
N GLU A 222 -11.08 11.03 1.30
CA GLU A 222 -11.17 11.66 2.63
C GLU A 222 -12.31 11.08 3.48
N PHE A 223 -13.43 10.70 2.86
CA PHE A 223 -14.64 10.35 3.61
C PHE A 223 -14.53 9.00 4.31
N GLU A 224 -14.03 8.02 3.59
CA GLU A 224 -13.68 6.68 4.01
C GLU A 224 -12.55 6.73 5.04
N ALA A 225 -11.52 7.54 4.77
CA ALA A 225 -10.42 7.80 5.69
C ALA A 225 -10.89 8.33 7.06
N LEU A 226 -11.86 9.25 7.09
CA LEU A 226 -12.45 9.73 8.35
C LEU A 226 -13.15 8.63 9.14
N ILE A 227 -13.92 7.79 8.46
CA ILE A 227 -14.73 6.74 9.08
C ILE A 227 -13.85 5.60 9.57
N VAL A 228 -12.83 5.21 8.79
CA VAL A 228 -11.84 4.20 9.17
C VAL A 228 -10.91 4.73 10.28
N GLY A 229 -10.70 6.05 10.34
CA GLY A 229 -9.79 6.68 11.29
C GLY A 229 -8.33 6.59 10.86
N LEU A 230 -8.06 6.76 9.57
CA LEU A 230 -6.73 6.73 8.94
C LEU A 230 -6.55 7.96 8.02
N PRO A 231 -5.32 8.31 7.62
CA PRO A 231 -5.13 9.24 6.52
C PRO A 231 -5.63 8.65 5.19
N ALA A 232 -5.99 9.53 4.27
CA ALA A 232 -6.30 9.16 2.89
C ALA A 232 -5.01 9.10 2.07
N HIS A 233 -4.84 8.09 1.21
CA HIS A 233 -3.64 7.91 0.40
C HIS A 233 -3.37 9.12 -0.51
N CYS A 234 -4.25 9.38 -1.49
CA CYS A 234 -4.26 10.61 -2.29
C CYS A 234 -5.71 11.02 -2.60
N PRO A 235 -6.38 11.74 -1.69
CA PRO A 235 -7.76 12.15 -1.88
C PRO A 235 -7.85 13.22 -3.00
N TRP A 236 -9.07 13.49 -3.46
CA TRP A 236 -9.34 14.63 -4.38
C TRP A 236 -8.67 14.51 -5.76
N GLY A 237 -8.33 13.30 -6.19
CA GLY A 237 -7.67 13.05 -7.47
C GLY A 237 -6.21 13.50 -7.51
N VAL A 238 -5.61 13.79 -6.36
CA VAL A 238 -4.17 14.06 -6.23
C VAL A 238 -3.42 12.79 -6.67
N PRO A 239 -2.39 12.89 -7.52
CA PRO A 239 -1.72 11.71 -8.06
C PRO A 239 -0.67 11.11 -7.11
N ALA A 240 -0.15 11.90 -6.16
CA ALA A 240 0.97 11.50 -5.31
C ALA A 240 0.99 12.24 -3.97
N HIS A 241 1.66 11.65 -2.97
CA HIS A 241 1.93 12.22 -1.65
C HIS A 241 3.42 12.55 -1.51
N ALA A 242 3.91 13.52 -2.29
CA ALA A 242 5.33 13.86 -2.38
C ALA A 242 5.95 14.20 -1.02
N ALA A 243 5.22 14.93 -0.16
CA ALA A 243 5.68 15.28 1.19
C ALA A 243 6.04 14.04 2.03
N TYR A 244 5.22 12.98 1.98
CA TYR A 244 5.50 11.71 2.67
C TYR A 244 6.77 11.04 2.13
N GLN A 245 6.95 10.99 0.81
CA GLN A 245 8.16 10.41 0.22
C GLN A 245 9.41 11.22 0.55
N THR A 246 9.32 12.54 0.53
CA THR A 246 10.44 13.43 0.84
C THR A 246 10.86 13.35 2.31
N SER A 247 9.93 13.17 3.25
CA SER A 247 10.29 13.03 4.67
C SER A 247 11.12 11.79 4.98
N LEU A 248 11.08 10.75 4.13
CA LEU A 248 11.90 9.55 4.31
C LEU A 248 13.36 9.74 3.87
N LYS A 249 13.69 10.87 3.25
CA LYS A 249 14.97 11.06 2.55
C LYS A 249 16.16 10.85 3.47
N ASP A 250 16.21 11.54 4.61
CA ASP A 250 17.41 11.57 5.43
C ASP A 250 17.65 10.20 6.07
N ARG A 251 16.60 9.57 6.61
CA ARG A 251 16.65 8.21 7.15
C ARG A 251 17.07 7.16 6.13
N LEU A 252 16.54 7.22 4.90
CA LEU A 252 16.94 6.28 3.84
C LEU A 252 18.37 6.53 3.33
N ARG A 253 18.84 7.79 3.33
CA ARG A 253 20.23 8.11 2.99
C ARG A 253 21.20 7.68 4.09
N GLU A 254 20.78 7.71 5.36
CA GLU A 254 21.55 7.15 6.46
C GLU A 254 21.74 5.64 6.28
N LEU A 255 20.68 4.89 5.98
CA LEU A 255 20.76 3.48 5.64
C LEU A 255 21.71 3.25 4.46
N ARG A 256 21.64 4.07 3.41
CA ARG A 256 22.58 4.00 2.28
C ARG A 256 24.03 4.18 2.76
N GLY A 257 24.28 5.15 3.64
CA GLY A 257 25.59 5.38 4.23
C GLY A 257 26.11 4.18 5.02
N VAL A 258 25.25 3.48 5.76
CA VAL A 258 25.61 2.23 6.47
C VAL A 258 26.05 1.16 5.46
N ILE A 259 25.29 0.96 4.38
CA ILE A 259 25.60 -0.03 3.35
C ILE A 259 26.93 0.32 2.65
N ASP A 260 27.13 1.58 2.27
CA ASP A 260 28.34 2.02 1.58
C ASP A 260 29.59 1.83 2.47
N ARG A 261 29.52 2.20 3.76
CA ARG A 261 30.63 1.98 4.71
C ARG A 261 30.96 0.49 4.85
N ALA A 262 29.96 -0.35 5.03
CA ALA A 262 30.16 -1.79 5.17
C ALA A 262 30.80 -2.42 3.93
N VAL A 263 30.45 -1.93 2.73
CA VAL A 263 31.08 -2.35 1.47
C VAL A 263 32.54 -1.91 1.41
N ILE A 264 32.85 -0.66 1.78
CA ILE A 264 34.22 -0.12 1.78
C ILE A 264 35.11 -0.89 2.78
N GLU A 265 34.58 -1.16 3.97
CA GLU A 265 35.26 -1.87 5.06
C GLU A 265 35.33 -3.39 4.83
N LYS A 266 34.73 -3.91 3.75
CA LYS A 266 34.65 -5.34 3.42
C LYS A 266 34.07 -6.16 4.58
N GLN A 267 33.07 -5.61 5.27
CA GLN A 267 32.38 -6.32 6.35
C GLN A 267 31.79 -7.63 5.82
N HIS A 268 31.78 -8.66 6.68
CA HIS A 268 31.27 -9.97 6.29
C HIS A 268 29.78 -9.86 5.89
N PRO A 269 29.35 -10.37 4.72
CA PRO A 269 27.99 -10.16 4.23
C PRO A 269 26.88 -10.70 5.13
N ARG A 270 27.18 -11.58 6.09
CA ARG A 270 26.19 -12.12 7.03
C ARG A 270 25.68 -11.05 8.01
N ASP A 271 26.56 -10.22 8.56
CA ASP A 271 26.20 -9.27 9.60
C ASP A 271 25.49 -8.06 9.00
N LEU A 272 25.96 -7.63 7.82
CA LEU A 272 25.33 -6.58 7.04
C LEU A 272 23.88 -6.92 6.62
N LYS A 273 23.60 -8.19 6.29
CA LYS A 273 22.24 -8.65 5.95
C LYS A 273 21.27 -8.48 7.11
N ALA A 274 21.68 -8.85 8.31
CA ALA A 274 20.84 -8.75 9.50
C ALA A 274 20.52 -7.28 9.80
N ALA A 275 21.55 -6.42 9.80
CA ALA A 275 21.39 -4.98 10.02
C ALA A 275 20.45 -4.32 8.99
N ILE A 276 20.62 -4.60 7.69
CA ILE A 276 19.73 -4.05 6.64
C ILE A 276 18.27 -4.47 6.87
N LEU A 277 18.05 -5.75 7.19
CA LEU A 277 16.72 -6.29 7.43
C LEU A 277 16.06 -5.66 8.65
N GLU A 278 16.80 -5.53 9.75
CA GLU A 278 16.36 -4.91 11.00
C GLU A 278 15.98 -3.45 10.79
N GLU A 279 16.90 -2.63 10.27
CA GLU A 279 16.70 -1.20 10.00
C GLU A 279 15.46 -0.92 9.14
N LEU A 280 15.26 -1.67 8.06
CA LEU A 280 14.12 -1.49 7.16
C LEU A 280 12.80 -1.99 7.78
N ASN A 281 12.84 -3.01 8.63
CA ASN A 281 11.67 -3.48 9.36
C ASN A 281 11.27 -2.49 10.46
N GLU A 282 12.23 -2.00 11.24
CA GLU A 282 12.01 -0.99 12.27
C GLU A 282 11.47 0.30 11.68
N LEU A 283 12.02 0.75 10.55
CA LEU A 283 11.48 1.90 9.82
C LEU A 283 10.04 1.63 9.38
N SER A 284 9.74 0.45 8.83
CA SER A 284 8.37 0.09 8.41
C SER A 284 7.40 0.12 9.59
N GLU A 285 7.79 -0.42 10.74
CA GLU A 285 6.96 -0.45 11.96
C GLU A 285 6.75 0.94 12.54
N SER A 286 7.80 1.76 12.63
CA SER A 286 7.70 3.17 13.05
C SER A 286 6.75 3.96 12.16
N LEU A 287 6.88 3.81 10.83
CA LEU A 287 5.99 4.47 9.87
C LEU A 287 4.54 4.02 10.03
N LEU A 288 4.28 2.73 10.28
CA LEU A 288 2.94 2.24 10.54
C LEU A 288 2.31 2.92 11.75
N GLU A 289 3.06 3.04 12.86
CA GLU A 289 2.58 3.70 14.07
C GLU A 289 2.30 5.20 13.84
N GLN A 290 3.18 5.90 13.13
CA GLN A 290 2.94 7.29 12.76
C GLN A 290 1.69 7.43 11.88
N VAL A 291 1.52 6.58 10.87
CA VAL A 291 0.34 6.57 10.00
C VAL A 291 -0.96 6.32 10.79
N LYS A 292 -0.93 5.45 11.80
CA LYS A 292 -2.09 5.21 12.68
C LYS A 292 -2.45 6.43 13.54
N GLN A 293 -1.46 7.26 13.86
CA GLN A 293 -1.63 8.48 14.66
C GLN A 293 -1.92 9.72 13.81
N MET A 294 -1.70 9.66 12.50
CA MET A 294 -2.03 10.76 11.59
C MET A 294 -3.51 11.12 11.66
N ARG A 295 -3.78 12.41 11.48
CA ARG A 295 -5.15 12.93 11.47
C ARG A 295 -5.98 12.22 10.40
N ALA A 296 -7.10 11.62 10.82
CA ALA A 296 -7.99 10.94 9.89
C ALA A 296 -8.59 11.88 8.83
N GLY A 297 -8.73 11.37 7.60
CA GLY A 297 -9.38 12.11 6.50
C GLY A 297 -8.56 13.21 5.86
N VAL A 298 -7.26 13.32 6.16
CA VAL A 298 -6.35 14.20 5.43
C VAL A 298 -5.45 13.37 4.53
N GLN A 299 -4.85 13.98 3.51
CA GLN A 299 -3.86 13.29 2.69
C GLN A 299 -2.70 12.80 3.56
N LEU A 300 -2.19 11.61 3.27
CA LEU A 300 -0.96 11.05 3.83
C LEU A 300 0.16 12.11 3.78
N GLY A 301 0.56 12.58 4.96
CA GLY A 301 1.44 13.74 5.14
C GLY A 301 2.88 13.33 5.42
N ALA A 302 3.75 14.29 5.71
CA ALA A 302 5.12 13.99 6.14
C ALA A 302 5.12 13.18 7.46
N VAL A 303 6.16 12.37 7.62
CA VAL A 303 6.50 11.61 8.84
C VAL A 303 7.77 12.16 9.48
N ASP A 304 7.99 11.84 10.74
CA ASP A 304 9.17 12.23 11.51
C ASP A 304 10.05 10.99 11.71
N VAL A 305 11.07 10.81 10.85
CA VAL A 305 11.96 9.63 10.82
C VAL A 305 13.38 9.98 10.46
#